data_AF-A0A939UA82-F1
#
_entry.id   AF-A0A939UA82-F1
#
_cell.length_a   1.000
_cell.length_b   1.000
_cell.length_c   1.000
_cell.angle_alpha   90.00
_cell.angle_beta   90.00
_cell.angle_gamma   90.00
#
_symmetry.space_group_name_H-M   'P 1'
#
loop_
_entity.id
_entity.type
_entity.pdbx_description
1 polymer ?
#
loop_
_entity_poly.entity_id
_entity_poly.type
_entity_poly.pdbx_seq_one_letter_code
_entity_poly.pdbx_strand_id
1 'polypeptide(L)'
;KDPVTVAWLGGLSACVIAIMFYFSHLTAEAIGTTSLFISGIVLFGIIVAFLGLAVYRKVQAYEAFVEGAKDGFHTAVMIIPNLVAILVGVAVFRASGAMDLLMNGISWVLGLFGVGNDVVPALPTAFMKPLSGSGARGMMIDAMKALGPDSFAGRLSCMFQGAADTTFYIIAVYFGSVGVKKTRHAVTCALIADAVGVIAAIAIAYLFFPPV
;
A
#
# COMPACT_ATOMS: atom_id res chain seq x y z
N LYS A 1 7.95 30.01 4.21
CA LYS A 1 8.14 28.59 3.82
C LYS A 1 9.19 28.02 4.76
N ASP A 2 8.89 26.94 5.47
CA ASP A 2 9.83 26.34 6.41
C ASP A 2 10.96 25.65 5.62
N PRO A 3 12.22 26.12 5.72
CA PRO A 3 13.35 25.56 4.99
C PRO A 3 13.60 24.09 5.34
N VAL A 4 13.21 23.65 6.54
CA VAL A 4 13.33 22.25 6.97
C VAL A 4 12.38 21.36 6.16
N THR A 5 11.13 21.78 5.97
CA THR A 5 10.15 21.01 5.18
C THR A 5 10.56 20.90 3.72
N VAL A 6 11.12 21.98 3.15
CA VAL A 6 11.61 21.98 1.76
C VAL A 6 12.83 21.06 1.62
N ALA A 7 13.75 21.06 2.59
CA ALA A 7 14.90 20.17 2.59
C ALA A 7 14.49 18.69 2.66
N TRP A 8 13.53 18.35 3.53
CA TRP A 8 13.01 16.98 3.64
C TRP A 8 12.31 16.51 2.37
N LEU A 9 11.39 17.33 1.84
CA LEU A 9 10.68 17.00 0.60
C LEU A 9 11.64 16.87 -0.58
N GLY A 10 12.54 17.85 -0.76
CA GLY A 10 13.53 17.82 -1.83
C GLY A 10 14.49 16.65 -1.71
N GLY A 11 14.98 16.35 -0.50
CA GLY A 11 15.89 15.24 -0.25
C GLY A 11 15.26 13.87 -0.51
N LEU A 12 14.03 13.66 -0.03
CA LEU A 12 13.30 12.42 -0.28
C LEU A 12 12.99 12.25 -1.77
N SER A 13 12.51 13.31 -2.44
CA SER A 13 12.26 13.27 -3.88
C SER A 13 13.53 12.99 -4.68
N ALA A 14 14.64 13.63 -4.36
CA ALA A 14 15.92 13.39 -5.01
C ALA A 14 16.41 11.95 -4.80
N CYS A 15 16.22 11.39 -3.60
CA CYS A 15 16.54 10.00 -3.29
C CYS A 15 15.71 9.03 -4.15
N VAL A 16 14.40 9.25 -4.24
CA VAL A 16 13.50 8.44 -5.09
C VAL A 16 13.92 8.51 -6.56
N ILE A 17 14.19 9.73 -7.07
CA ILE A 17 14.64 9.93 -8.47
C ILE A 17 15.98 9.22 -8.72
N ALA A 18 16.93 9.31 -7.80
CA ALA A 18 18.22 8.64 -7.92
C ALA A 18 18.07 7.11 -7.96
N ILE A 19 17.19 6.56 -7.11
CA ILE A 19 16.87 5.13 -7.10
C ILE A 19 16.22 4.72 -8.43
N MET A 20 15.24 5.49 -8.92
CA MET A 20 14.61 5.22 -10.21
C MET A 20 15.61 5.27 -11.37
N PHE A 21 16.50 6.26 -11.38
CA PHE A 21 17.56 6.39 -12.38
C PHE A 21 18.55 5.22 -12.32
N TYR A 22 18.91 4.75 -11.13
CA TYR A 22 19.75 3.57 -10.99
C TYR A 22 19.07 2.32 -11.56
N PHE A 23 17.81 2.07 -11.19
CA PHE A 23 17.08 0.90 -11.65
C PHE A 23 16.74 0.95 -13.15
N SER A 24 16.62 2.14 -13.76
CA SER A 24 16.32 2.26 -15.20
C SER A 24 17.45 1.77 -16.11
N HIS A 25 18.67 1.60 -15.59
CA HIS A 25 19.82 1.08 -16.35
C HIS A 25 20.01 -0.44 -16.19
N LEU A 26 19.20 -1.10 -15.36
CA LEU A 26 19.31 -2.53 -15.08
C LEU A 26 18.34 -3.35 -15.93
N THR A 27 18.75 -4.56 -16.30
CA THR A 27 17.85 -5.55 -16.92
C THR A 27 16.84 -6.07 -15.90
N ALA A 28 15.68 -6.56 -16.34
CA ALA A 28 14.63 -7.06 -15.44
C ALA A 28 15.13 -8.14 -14.45
N GLU A 29 16.04 -9.01 -14.90
CA GLU A 29 16.67 -10.04 -14.06
C GLU A 29 17.64 -9.43 -13.02
N ALA A 30 18.41 -8.41 -13.42
CA ALA A 30 19.31 -7.69 -12.51
C ALA A 30 18.56 -6.87 -11.46
N ILE A 31 17.37 -6.33 -11.78
CA ILE A 31 16.49 -5.64 -10.82
C ILE A 31 16.08 -6.61 -9.71
N GLY A 32 15.68 -7.83 -10.07
CA GLY A 32 15.21 -8.85 -9.12
C GLY A 32 16.31 -9.28 -8.14
N THR A 33 17.48 -9.64 -8.65
CA THR A 33 18.62 -10.09 -7.84
C THR A 33 19.13 -8.98 -6.93
N THR A 34 19.28 -7.75 -7.45
CA THR A 34 19.72 -6.59 -6.68
C THR A 34 18.73 -6.25 -5.56
N SER A 35 17.43 -6.24 -5.85
CA SER A 35 16.39 -5.91 -4.88
C SER A 35 16.35 -6.90 -3.73
N LEU A 36 16.46 -8.21 -4.01
CA LEU A 36 16.50 -9.26 -2.99
C LEU A 36 17.74 -9.13 -2.10
N PHE A 37 18.90 -8.89 -2.70
CA PHE A 37 20.15 -8.73 -1.96
C PHE A 37 20.12 -7.53 -1.01
N ILE A 38 19.72 -6.36 -1.52
CA ILE A 38 19.60 -5.13 -0.70
C ILE A 38 18.59 -5.33 0.42
N SER A 39 17.40 -5.87 0.10
CA SER A 39 16.34 -6.10 1.10
C SER A 39 16.80 -7.05 2.20
N GLY A 40 17.52 -8.12 1.84
CA GLY A 40 18.09 -9.06 2.80
C GLY A 40 19.11 -8.41 3.73
N ILE A 41 20.04 -7.62 3.18
CA ILE A 41 21.04 -6.89 3.98
C ILE A 41 20.38 -5.89 4.92
N VAL A 42 19.41 -5.12 4.43
CA VAL A 42 18.70 -4.12 5.25
C VAL A 42 17.94 -4.80 6.39
N LEU A 43 17.17 -5.86 6.09
CA LEU A 43 16.40 -6.58 7.11
C LEU A 43 17.32 -7.19 8.17
N PHE A 44 18.36 -7.90 7.73
CA PHE A 44 19.34 -8.50 8.64
C PHE A 44 20.07 -7.43 9.46
N GLY A 45 20.46 -6.33 8.82
CA GLY A 45 21.10 -5.19 9.47
C GLY A 45 20.23 -4.57 10.56
N ILE A 46 18.94 -4.40 10.32
CA ILE A 46 17.98 -3.89 11.33
C ILE A 46 17.90 -4.85 12.52
N ILE A 47 17.79 -6.17 12.28
CA ILE A 47 17.74 -7.18 13.34
C ILE A 47 19.03 -7.13 14.20
N VAL A 48 20.20 -7.14 13.54
CA VAL A 48 21.50 -7.05 14.22
C VAL A 48 21.64 -5.74 14.98
N ALA A 49 21.17 -4.62 14.43
CA ALA A 49 21.20 -3.32 15.08
C ALA A 49 20.34 -3.30 16.35
N PHE A 50 19.13 -3.87 16.34
CA PHE A 50 18.28 -3.98 17.53
C PHE A 50 18.90 -4.86 18.60
N LEU A 51 19.44 -6.02 18.23
CA LEU A 51 20.11 -6.92 19.16
C LEU A 51 21.40 -6.27 19.72
N GLY A 52 22.19 -5.62 18.87
CA GLY A 52 23.37 -4.87 19.28
C GLY A 52 23.04 -3.71 20.22
N LEU A 53 21.96 -2.98 19.95
CA LEU A 53 21.45 -1.93 20.84
C LEU A 53 20.99 -2.49 22.18
N ALA A 54 20.31 -3.65 22.19
CA ALA A 54 19.92 -4.33 23.41
C ALA A 54 21.15 -4.73 24.24
N VAL A 55 22.20 -5.28 23.62
CA VAL A 55 23.47 -5.58 24.29
C VAL A 55 24.13 -4.31 24.82
N TYR A 56 24.24 -3.25 24.01
CA TYR A 56 24.85 -1.98 24.40
C TYR A 56 24.13 -1.31 25.57
N ARG A 57 22.79 -1.34 25.57
CA ARG A 57 21.95 -0.81 26.64
C ARG A 57 21.74 -1.79 27.80
N LYS A 58 22.34 -2.99 27.74
CA LYS A 58 22.19 -4.07 28.74
C LYS A 58 20.72 -4.46 28.98
N VAL A 59 19.91 -4.44 27.93
CA VAL A 59 18.51 -4.87 27.94
C VAL A 59 18.45 -6.37 27.64
N GLN A 60 17.65 -7.11 28.40
CA GLN A 60 17.38 -8.51 28.15
C GLN A 60 16.43 -8.66 26.95
N ALA A 61 17.01 -8.81 25.75
CA ALA A 61 16.25 -8.79 24.49
C ALA A 61 15.10 -9.81 24.45
N TYR A 62 15.30 -11.01 25.00
CA TYR A 62 14.26 -12.04 25.04
C TYR A 62 13.08 -11.65 25.95
N GLU A 63 13.35 -11.17 27.16
CA GLU A 63 12.29 -10.75 28.09
C GLU A 63 11.52 -9.55 27.54
N ALA A 64 12.22 -8.55 27.02
CA ALA A 64 11.61 -7.37 26.39
C ALA A 64 10.74 -7.76 25.17
N PHE A 65 11.18 -8.74 24.38
CA PHE A 65 10.38 -9.28 23.27
C PHE A 65 9.10 -9.96 23.77
N VAL A 66 9.19 -10.80 24.81
CA VAL A 66 8.03 -11.50 25.38
C VAL A 66 7.03 -10.51 26.00
N GLU A 67 7.52 -9.50 26.71
CA GLU A 67 6.70 -8.42 27.27
C GLU A 67 5.99 -7.63 26.16
N GLY A 68 6.74 -7.17 25.15
CA GLY A 68 6.17 -6.49 24.00
C GLY A 68 5.15 -7.34 23.24
N ALA A 69 5.35 -8.66 23.14
CA ALA A 69 4.39 -9.58 22.53
C ALA A 69 3.08 -9.68 23.32
N LYS A 70 3.13 -9.65 24.66
CA LYS A 70 1.92 -9.63 25.53
C LYS A 70 1.13 -8.34 25.37
N ASP A 71 1.82 -7.20 25.36
CA ASP A 71 1.17 -5.89 25.14
C ASP A 71 0.57 -5.78 23.73
N GLY A 72 1.25 -6.35 22.74
CA GLY A 72 0.75 -6.49 21.38
C GLY A 72 -0.56 -7.28 21.32
N PHE A 73 -0.68 -8.36 22.11
CA PHE A 73 -1.93 -9.14 22.19
C PHE A 73 -3.09 -8.32 22.76
N HIS A 74 -2.88 -7.57 23.84
CA HIS A 74 -3.90 -6.68 24.40
C HIS A 74 -4.37 -5.64 23.37
N THR A 75 -3.41 -5.01 22.68
CA THR A 75 -3.68 -4.02 21.62
C THR A 75 -4.47 -4.64 20.47
N ALA A 76 -4.11 -5.86 20.04
CA ALA A 76 -4.85 -6.57 19.00
C ALA A 76 -6.32 -6.80 19.39
N VAL A 77 -6.59 -7.28 20.60
CA VAL A 77 -7.98 -7.51 21.09
C VAL A 77 -8.79 -6.22 21.09
N MET A 78 -8.19 -5.10 21.49
CA MET A 78 -8.85 -3.79 21.48
C MET A 78 -9.24 -3.33 20.06
N ILE A 79 -8.46 -3.71 19.06
CA ILE A 79 -8.63 -3.29 17.66
C ILE A 79 -9.59 -4.20 16.88
N ILE A 80 -9.73 -5.49 17.26
CA ILE A 80 -10.57 -6.49 16.58
C ILE A 80 -11.96 -5.96 16.17
N PRO A 81 -12.75 -5.30 17.06
CA PRO A 81 -14.11 -4.87 16.69
C PRO A 81 -14.15 -3.92 15.49
N ASN A 82 -13.22 -2.97 15.43
CA ASN A 82 -13.13 -2.01 14.33
C ASN A 82 -12.75 -2.71 13.02
N LEU A 83 -11.84 -3.69 13.09
CA LEU A 83 -11.43 -4.47 11.92
C LEU A 83 -12.57 -5.33 11.38
N VAL A 84 -13.31 -6.00 12.27
CA VAL A 84 -14.47 -6.81 11.88
C VAL A 84 -15.52 -5.95 11.18
N ALA A 85 -15.82 -4.75 11.69
CA ALA A 85 -16.77 -3.85 11.06
C ALA A 85 -16.36 -3.47 9.62
N ILE A 86 -15.09 -3.13 9.40
CA ILE A 86 -14.55 -2.80 8.07
C ILE A 86 -14.59 -4.04 7.15
N LEU A 87 -14.14 -5.21 7.63
CA LEU A 87 -14.11 -6.44 6.83
C LEU A 87 -15.52 -6.91 6.42
N VAL A 88 -16.49 -6.81 7.32
CA VAL A 88 -17.91 -7.11 7.02
C VAL A 88 -18.45 -6.12 6.00
N GLY A 89 -18.21 -4.81 6.19
CA GLY A 89 -18.65 -3.79 5.24
C GLY A 89 -18.10 -4.02 3.83
N VAL A 90 -16.81 -4.36 3.73
CA VAL A 90 -16.15 -4.74 2.48
C VAL A 90 -16.78 -6.00 1.87
N ALA A 91 -17.05 -7.03 2.67
CA ALA A 91 -17.67 -8.26 2.19
C ALA A 91 -19.09 -8.00 1.63
N VAL A 92 -19.89 -7.18 2.32
CA VAL A 92 -21.23 -6.78 1.86
C VAL A 92 -21.13 -5.94 0.59
N PHE A 93 -20.20 -4.97 0.53
CA PHE A 93 -19.99 -4.14 -0.67
C PHE A 93 -19.64 -4.98 -1.90
N ARG A 94 -18.84 -6.03 -1.72
CA ARG A 94 -18.51 -6.98 -2.79
C ARG A 94 -19.69 -7.90 -3.14
N ALA A 95 -20.33 -8.52 -2.15
CA ALA A 95 -21.40 -9.49 -2.37
C ALA A 95 -22.69 -8.85 -2.92
N SER A 96 -22.90 -7.57 -2.68
CA SER A 96 -24.07 -6.82 -3.18
C SER A 96 -23.99 -6.45 -4.67
N GLY A 97 -22.85 -6.68 -5.34
CA GLY A 97 -22.63 -6.23 -6.72
C GLY A 97 -22.42 -4.71 -6.86
N ALA A 98 -22.30 -3.98 -5.74
CA ALA A 98 -22.07 -2.54 -5.76
C ALA A 98 -20.73 -2.18 -6.42
N MET A 99 -19.70 -3.01 -6.23
CA MET A 99 -18.41 -2.85 -6.93
C MET A 99 -18.60 -2.98 -8.45
N ASP A 100 -19.37 -3.95 -8.93
CA ASP A 100 -19.60 -4.16 -10.37
C ASP A 100 -20.36 -2.98 -10.98
N LEU A 101 -21.38 -2.46 -10.28
CA LEU A 101 -22.08 -1.24 -10.67
C LEU A 101 -21.14 -0.03 -10.74
N LEU A 102 -20.24 0.12 -9.77
CA LEU A 102 -19.24 1.18 -9.77
C LEU A 102 -18.29 1.06 -10.96
N MET A 103 -17.80 -0.15 -11.27
CA MET A 103 -16.92 -0.40 -12.42
C MET A 103 -17.62 -0.12 -13.73
N ASN A 104 -18.87 -0.56 -13.89
CA ASN A 104 -19.67 -0.30 -15.07
C ASN A 104 -19.93 1.20 -15.26
N GLY A 105 -20.21 1.92 -14.18
CA GLY A 105 -20.36 3.38 -14.20
C GLY A 105 -19.09 4.09 -14.65
N ILE A 106 -17.93 3.71 -14.10
CA ILE A 106 -16.64 4.28 -14.51
C ILE A 106 -16.34 3.96 -15.98
N SER A 107 -16.55 2.71 -16.40
CA SER A 107 -16.36 2.27 -17.79
C SER A 107 -17.24 3.07 -18.76
N TRP A 108 -18.51 3.31 -18.39
CA TRP A 108 -19.41 4.13 -19.19
C TRP A 108 -18.92 5.57 -19.31
N VAL A 109 -18.49 6.19 -18.20
CA VAL A 109 -17.95 7.56 -18.20
C VAL A 109 -16.69 7.65 -19.05
N LEU A 110 -15.74 6.72 -18.90
CA LEU A 110 -14.51 6.68 -19.71
C LEU A 110 -14.83 6.52 -21.21
N GLY A 111 -15.83 5.69 -21.53
CA GLY A 111 -16.34 5.51 -22.89
C GLY A 111 -16.90 6.80 -23.51
N LEU A 112 -17.54 7.68 -22.73
CA LEU A 112 -18.02 8.98 -23.22
C LEU A 112 -16.88 9.91 -23.65
N PHE A 113 -15.71 9.79 -23.02
CA PHE A 113 -14.52 10.57 -23.34
C PHE A 113 -13.62 9.89 -24.37
N GLY A 114 -14.01 8.73 -24.90
CA GLY A 114 -13.20 7.94 -25.83
C GLY A 114 -11.90 7.40 -25.22
N VAL A 115 -11.81 7.32 -23.90
CA VAL A 115 -10.64 6.80 -23.19
C VAL A 115 -10.76 5.28 -23.08
N GLY A 116 -9.66 4.56 -23.37
CA GLY A 116 -9.59 3.11 -23.25
C GLY A 116 -9.94 2.62 -21.83
N ASN A 117 -10.67 1.52 -21.73
CA ASN A 117 -11.13 0.95 -20.47
C ASN A 117 -10.09 0.03 -19.80
N ASP A 118 -8.84 0.05 -20.25
CA ASP A 118 -7.78 -0.88 -19.82
C ASP A 118 -7.47 -0.77 -18.32
N VAL A 119 -7.73 0.39 -17.73
CA VAL A 119 -7.57 0.67 -16.29
C VAL A 119 -8.66 0.02 -15.45
N VAL A 120 -9.88 -0.08 -15.99
CA VAL A 120 -11.09 -0.44 -15.23
C VAL A 120 -10.96 -1.78 -14.50
N PRO A 121 -10.43 -2.86 -15.12
CA PRO A 121 -10.28 -4.13 -14.42
C PRO A 121 -9.31 -4.11 -13.23
N ALA A 122 -8.41 -3.12 -13.15
CA ALA A 122 -7.47 -2.95 -12.04
C ALA A 122 -8.00 -2.06 -10.92
N LEU A 123 -8.96 -1.17 -11.20
CA LEU A 123 -9.51 -0.22 -10.23
C LEU A 123 -10.11 -0.85 -8.97
N PRO A 124 -10.72 -2.05 -8.98
CA PRO A 124 -11.20 -2.67 -7.76
C PRO A 124 -10.09 -2.84 -6.71
N THR A 125 -8.84 -3.10 -7.14
CA THR A 125 -7.67 -3.17 -6.25
C THR A 125 -7.41 -1.81 -5.59
N ALA A 126 -7.45 -0.73 -6.36
CA ALA A 126 -7.25 0.63 -5.87
C ALA A 126 -8.30 1.05 -4.83
N PHE A 127 -9.59 0.77 -5.09
CA PHE A 127 -10.66 1.12 -4.14
C PHE A 127 -10.61 0.28 -2.86
N MET A 128 -10.20 -0.98 -2.98
CA MET A 128 -10.10 -1.86 -1.83
C MET A 128 -8.88 -1.54 -0.96
N LYS A 129 -7.81 -0.97 -1.53
CA LYS A 129 -6.54 -0.79 -0.83
C LYS A 129 -6.65 0.09 0.43
N PRO A 130 -7.30 1.27 0.43
CA PRO A 130 -7.50 2.06 1.65
C PRO A 130 -8.34 1.35 2.73
N LEU A 131 -9.24 0.45 2.32
CA LEU A 131 -10.17 -0.26 3.21
C LEU A 131 -9.54 -1.52 3.81
N SER A 132 -8.89 -2.34 2.98
CA SER A 132 -8.36 -3.64 3.34
C SER A 132 -7.23 -4.09 2.41
N GLY A 133 -6.05 -4.33 2.96
CA GLY A 133 -4.87 -4.75 2.20
C GLY A 133 -4.98 -6.19 1.69
N SER A 134 -5.60 -7.07 2.49
CA SER A 134 -5.89 -8.45 2.09
C SER A 134 -7.04 -8.52 1.08
N GLY A 135 -8.05 -7.66 1.22
CA GLY A 135 -9.14 -7.51 0.25
C GLY A 135 -8.63 -7.03 -1.11
N ALA A 136 -7.79 -5.99 -1.11
CA ALA A 136 -7.14 -5.49 -2.32
C ALA A 136 -6.27 -6.56 -2.98
N ARG A 137 -5.50 -7.31 -2.20
CA ARG A 137 -4.68 -8.42 -2.71
C ARG A 137 -5.53 -9.51 -3.36
N GLY A 138 -6.73 -9.77 -2.81
CA GLY A 138 -7.71 -10.65 -3.42
C GLY A 138 -8.13 -10.16 -4.81
N MET A 139 -8.49 -8.88 -4.93
CA MET A 139 -8.87 -8.28 -6.22
C MET A 139 -7.73 -8.30 -7.23
N MET A 140 -6.49 -8.04 -6.78
CA MET A 140 -5.29 -8.14 -7.61
C MET A 140 -5.12 -9.55 -8.18
N ILE A 141 -5.25 -10.58 -7.33
CA ILE A 141 -5.14 -11.98 -7.76
C ILE A 141 -6.28 -12.34 -8.72
N ASP A 142 -7.51 -11.87 -8.47
CA ASP A 142 -8.65 -12.12 -9.35
C ASP A 142 -8.43 -11.48 -10.74
N ALA A 143 -7.89 -10.26 -10.80
CA ALA A 143 -7.52 -9.61 -12.06
C ALA A 143 -6.42 -10.38 -12.81
N MET A 144 -5.39 -10.86 -12.11
CA MET A 144 -4.34 -11.69 -12.71
C MET A 144 -4.86 -13.03 -13.24
N LYS A 145 -5.79 -13.66 -12.53
CA LYS A 145 -6.42 -14.91 -12.98
C LYS A 145 -7.28 -14.69 -14.22
N ALA A 146 -7.99 -13.56 -14.28
CA ALA A 146 -8.89 -13.25 -15.39
C ALA A 146 -8.16 -12.79 -16.65
N LEU A 147 -7.13 -11.95 -16.51
CA LEU A 147 -6.48 -11.25 -17.64
C LEU A 147 -5.03 -11.68 -17.86
N GLY A 148 -4.46 -12.48 -16.95
CA GLY A 148 -3.05 -12.85 -16.94
C GLY A 148 -2.19 -11.89 -16.10
N PRO A 149 -1.13 -12.38 -15.45
CA PRO A 149 -0.28 -11.56 -14.59
C PRO A 149 0.52 -10.48 -15.34
N ASP A 150 0.82 -10.73 -16.62
CA ASP A 150 1.57 -9.79 -17.49
C ASP A 150 0.68 -8.79 -18.24
N SER A 151 -0.64 -8.88 -18.08
CA SER A 151 -1.56 -7.91 -18.66
C SER A 151 -1.38 -6.52 -18.05
N PHE A 152 -1.78 -5.48 -18.78
CA PHE A 152 -1.80 -4.11 -18.25
C PHE A 152 -2.54 -4.03 -16.92
N ALA A 153 -3.75 -4.60 -16.84
CA ALA A 153 -4.55 -4.62 -15.63
C ALA A 153 -3.91 -5.43 -14.49
N GLY A 154 -3.23 -6.54 -14.79
CA GLY A 154 -2.48 -7.34 -13.82
C GLY A 154 -1.33 -6.55 -13.20
N ARG A 155 -0.51 -5.90 -14.03
CA ARG A 155 0.62 -5.07 -13.61
C ARG A 155 0.15 -3.82 -12.87
N LEU A 156 -0.87 -3.14 -13.36
CA LEU A 156 -1.45 -1.98 -12.70
C LEU A 156 -2.06 -2.34 -11.34
N SER A 157 -2.69 -3.51 -11.20
CA SER A 157 -3.19 -3.99 -9.90
C SER A 157 -2.05 -4.20 -8.89
N CYS A 158 -0.89 -4.73 -9.33
CA CYS A 158 0.30 -4.79 -8.47
C CYS A 158 0.76 -3.42 -8.01
N MET A 159 0.75 -2.44 -8.92
CA MET A 159 1.15 -1.07 -8.60
C MET A 159 0.19 -0.45 -7.58
N PHE A 160 -1.13 -0.61 -7.74
CA PHE A 160 -2.10 -0.19 -6.73
C PHE A 160 -1.90 -0.88 -5.38
N GLN A 161 -1.54 -2.17 -5.38
CA GLN A 161 -1.25 -2.91 -4.16
C GLN A 161 -0.04 -2.34 -3.40
N GLY A 162 0.92 -1.74 -4.10
CA GLY A 162 2.12 -1.13 -3.50
C GLY A 162 2.07 0.39 -3.32
N ALA A 163 1.19 1.12 -4.03
CA ALA A 163 1.22 2.58 -4.10
C ALA A 163 0.64 3.29 -2.86
N ALA A 164 -0.17 2.60 -2.07
CA ALA A 164 -0.88 3.16 -0.94
C ALA A 164 -0.83 2.22 0.26
N ASP A 165 -1.24 2.72 1.41
CA ASP A 165 -1.43 1.92 2.63
C ASP A 165 -2.91 1.64 2.88
N THR A 166 -3.21 0.85 3.91
CA THR A 166 -4.59 0.57 4.32
C THR A 166 -5.12 1.69 5.23
N THR A 167 -5.37 2.87 4.66
CA THR A 167 -5.72 4.11 5.38
C THR A 167 -6.72 3.92 6.52
N PHE A 168 -7.88 3.30 6.28
CA PHE A 168 -8.89 3.12 7.33
C PHE A 168 -8.47 2.11 8.39
N TYR A 169 -7.72 1.08 8.00
CA TYR A 169 -7.15 0.10 8.93
C TYR A 169 -6.09 0.75 9.82
N ILE A 170 -5.16 1.50 9.24
CA ILE A 170 -4.14 2.26 9.97
C ILE A 170 -4.81 3.22 10.95
N ILE A 171 -5.79 3.99 10.51
CA ILE A 171 -6.51 4.88 11.42
C ILE A 171 -7.19 4.10 12.55
N ALA A 172 -7.87 2.99 12.25
CA ALA A 172 -8.53 2.17 13.28
C ALA A 172 -7.54 1.57 14.30
N VAL A 173 -6.36 1.12 13.86
CA VAL A 173 -5.34 0.49 14.70
C VAL A 173 -4.58 1.54 15.49
N TYR A 174 -3.97 2.50 14.80
CA TYR A 174 -3.06 3.47 15.39
C TYR A 174 -3.80 4.52 16.20
N PHE A 175 -4.98 4.98 15.78
CA PHE A 175 -5.76 5.93 16.59
C PHE A 175 -6.59 5.20 17.64
N GLY A 176 -6.99 3.96 17.39
CA GLY A 176 -7.66 3.11 18.37
C GLY A 176 -6.78 2.80 19.58
N SER A 177 -5.50 2.46 19.37
CA SER A 177 -4.57 2.11 20.45
C SER A 177 -4.26 3.28 21.40
N VAL A 178 -4.33 4.52 20.93
CA VAL A 178 -4.08 5.74 21.73
C VAL A 178 -5.34 6.55 22.02
N GLY A 179 -6.53 6.03 21.71
CA GLY A 179 -7.82 6.65 22.04
C GLY A 179 -8.14 7.97 21.31
N VAL A 180 -7.57 8.20 20.13
CA VAL A 180 -7.79 9.42 19.35
C VAL A 180 -9.18 9.39 18.68
N LYS A 181 -10.04 10.33 19.08
CA LYS A 181 -11.42 10.45 18.56
C LYS A 181 -11.56 11.39 17.36
N LYS A 182 -10.63 12.33 17.16
CA LYS A 182 -10.68 13.36 16.11
C LYS A 182 -9.83 12.94 14.92
N THR A 183 -10.43 12.24 13.96
CA THR A 183 -9.70 11.63 12.83
C THR A 183 -9.86 12.39 11.51
N ARG A 184 -10.79 13.35 11.44
CA ARG A 184 -11.21 14.05 10.21
C ARG A 184 -10.05 14.47 9.29
N HIS A 185 -9.09 15.23 9.81
CA HIS A 185 -8.00 15.76 8.98
C HIS A 185 -7.02 14.68 8.52
N ALA A 186 -6.77 13.67 9.37
CA ALA A 186 -5.90 12.54 9.02
C ALA A 186 -6.53 11.69 7.91
N VAL A 187 -7.83 11.38 8.01
CA VAL A 187 -8.56 10.65 6.97
C VAL A 187 -8.49 11.40 5.65
N THR A 188 -8.79 12.70 5.64
CA THR A 188 -8.77 13.48 4.39
C THR A 188 -7.37 13.54 3.78
N CYS A 189 -6.33 13.77 4.59
CA CYS A 189 -4.96 13.80 4.09
C CYS A 189 -4.53 12.45 3.51
N ALA A 190 -4.84 11.36 4.21
CA ALA A 190 -4.49 10.01 3.78
C ALA A 190 -5.22 9.61 2.49
N LEU A 191 -6.53 9.89 2.37
CA LEU A 191 -7.27 9.60 1.14
C LEU A 191 -6.80 10.44 -0.05
N ILE A 192 -6.35 11.68 0.16
CA ILE A 192 -5.73 12.49 -0.90
C ILE A 192 -4.41 11.86 -1.32
N ALA A 193 -3.58 11.42 -0.37
CA ALA A 193 -2.32 10.73 -0.68
C ALA A 193 -2.57 9.43 -1.45
N ASP A 194 -3.55 8.63 -1.04
CA ASP A 194 -3.97 7.41 -1.75
C ASP A 194 -4.42 7.73 -3.18
N ALA A 195 -5.23 8.77 -3.36
CA ALA A 195 -5.68 9.21 -4.69
C ALA A 195 -4.51 9.64 -5.59
N VAL A 196 -3.55 10.39 -5.05
CA VAL A 196 -2.32 10.76 -5.77
C VAL A 196 -1.52 9.51 -6.13
N GLY A 197 -1.42 8.53 -5.23
CA GLY A 197 -0.77 7.24 -5.48
C GLY A 197 -1.45 6.45 -6.61
N VAL A 198 -2.78 6.41 -6.64
CA VAL A 198 -3.56 5.79 -7.72
C VAL A 198 -3.32 6.47 -9.05
N ILE A 199 -3.37 7.80 -9.11
CA ILE A 199 -3.12 8.56 -10.35
C ILE A 199 -1.69 8.35 -10.85
N ALA A 200 -0.70 8.40 -9.94
CA ALA A 200 0.69 8.16 -10.27
C ALA A 200 0.90 6.72 -10.78
N ALA A 201 0.28 5.72 -10.14
CA ALA A 201 0.35 4.34 -10.59
C ALA A 201 -0.21 4.15 -12.01
N ILE A 202 -1.34 4.78 -12.32
CA ILE A 202 -1.92 4.76 -13.68
C ILE A 202 -0.96 5.40 -14.69
N ALA A 203 -0.42 6.57 -14.39
CA ALA A 203 0.50 7.28 -15.28
C ALA A 203 1.78 6.46 -15.55
N ILE A 204 2.37 5.88 -14.50
CA ILE A 204 3.57 5.04 -14.62
C ILE A 204 3.25 3.75 -15.37
N ALA A 205 2.07 3.15 -15.16
CA ALA A 205 1.67 1.95 -15.88
C ALA A 205 1.56 2.21 -17.38
N TYR A 206 0.95 3.32 -17.80
CA TYR A 206 0.90 3.69 -19.23
C TYR A 206 2.28 3.99 -19.82
N LEU A 207 3.20 4.54 -19.02
CA LEU A 207 4.54 4.89 -19.48
C LEU A 207 5.43 3.65 -19.70
N PHE A 208 5.39 2.68 -18.77
CA PHE A 208 6.27 1.51 -18.80
C PHE A 208 5.63 0.26 -19.40
N PHE A 209 4.31 0.15 -19.30
CA PHE A 209 3.55 -1.02 -19.71
C PHE A 209 2.36 -0.61 -20.57
N PRO A 210 2.54 0.12 -21.68
CA PRO A 210 1.41 0.53 -22.51
C PRO A 210 0.55 -0.68 -22.90
N PRO A 211 -0.79 -0.57 -22.84
CA PRO A 211 -1.68 -1.64 -23.28
C PRO A 211 -1.39 -1.95 -24.77
N VAL A 212 -1.18 -3.23 -25.07
CA VAL A 212 -0.90 -3.76 -26.41
C VAL A 212 -2.19 -4.33 -27.00
#